data_AF-A0A2G9UCW3-F1
#
_entry.id   AF-A0A2G9UCW3-F1
#
_cell.length_a   1.000
_cell.length_b   1.000
_cell.length_c   1.000
_cell.angle_alpha   90.00
_cell.angle_beta   90.00
_cell.angle_gamma   90.00
#
_symmetry.space_group_name_H-M   'P 1'
#
loop_
_entity.id
_entity.type
_entity.pdbx_description
1 polymer ?
#
loop_
_entity_poly.entity_id
_entity_poly.type
_entity_poly.pdbx_seq_one_letter_code
_entity_poly.pdbx_strand_id
1 'polypeptide(L)'
;MEERDATRENVERKQARTVGENEDDDEEPQIESDEEENDGVPYNPKNLPLGWDGKPIPYWLYKLHGLNISYSCEICGNQVYKGPKAFQKHFNEWRHSHGMRCLGIPNTAHFANITQIKDALDLWNKIKGDKERQRWNPDNDEEFEDSAGNVVTRKMYEDLKRQGLL
;
A
#
# COMPACT_ATOMS: atom_id res chain seq x y z
N MET A 1 -11.36 -63.51 2.89
CA MET A 1 -12.38 -63.54 1.80
C MET A 1 -13.52 -62.61 2.19
N GLU A 2 -14.01 -62.71 3.43
CA GLU A 2 -14.97 -61.78 4.07
C GLU A 2 -14.73 -60.28 3.85
N GLU A 3 -13.50 -59.79 3.99
CA GLU A 3 -13.20 -58.36 3.89
C GLU A 3 -13.40 -57.79 2.47
N ARG A 4 -13.19 -58.64 1.46
CA ARG A 4 -13.41 -58.30 0.05
C ARG A 4 -14.90 -58.34 -0.30
N ASP A 5 -15.67 -59.20 0.36
CA ASP A 5 -17.11 -59.27 0.19
C ASP A 5 -17.80 -58.10 0.90
N ALA A 6 -17.30 -57.70 2.09
CA ALA A 6 -17.78 -56.54 2.83
C ALA A 6 -17.54 -55.21 2.10
N THR A 7 -16.34 -55.03 1.53
CA THR A 7 -16.01 -53.85 0.72
C THR A 7 -16.85 -53.78 -0.55
N ARG A 8 -17.11 -54.92 -1.18
CA ARG A 8 -17.97 -55.00 -2.37
C ARG A 8 -19.43 -54.68 -2.06
N GLU A 9 -19.98 -55.20 -0.97
CA GLU A 9 -21.35 -54.91 -0.55
C GLU A 9 -21.53 -53.41 -0.24
N ASN A 10 -20.52 -52.77 0.35
CA ASN A 10 -20.56 -51.34 0.67
C ASN A 10 -20.55 -50.46 -0.59
N VAL A 11 -19.80 -50.86 -1.62
CA VAL A 11 -19.74 -50.15 -2.91
C VAL A 11 -21.05 -50.33 -3.69
N GLU A 12 -21.62 -51.53 -3.73
CA GLU A 12 -22.92 -51.79 -4.38
C GLU A 12 -24.05 -51.01 -3.68
N ARG A 13 -24.01 -50.89 -2.35
CA ARG A 13 -24.97 -50.08 -1.57
C ARG A 13 -24.85 -48.59 -1.86
N LYS A 14 -23.63 -48.05 -2.01
CA LYS A 14 -23.40 -46.62 -2.37
C LYS A 14 -23.81 -46.32 -3.82
N GLN A 15 -23.68 -47.27 -4.75
CA GLN A 15 -24.05 -47.06 -6.16
C GLN A 15 -25.56 -47.10 -6.43
N ALA A 16 -26.35 -47.79 -5.59
CA ALA A 16 -27.80 -47.88 -5.78
C ALA A 16 -28.59 -46.67 -5.25
N ARG A 17 -27.93 -45.69 -4.59
CA ARG A 17 -28.59 -44.51 -4.00
C ARG A 17 -28.74 -43.38 -5.01
N THR A 18 -29.83 -42.62 -4.90
CA THR A 18 -30.11 -41.46 -5.75
C THR A 18 -29.49 -40.17 -5.20
N VAL A 19 -29.22 -39.20 -6.09
CA VAL A 19 -28.56 -37.90 -5.79
C VAL A 19 -29.41 -37.11 -4.79
N GLY A 20 -29.16 -37.30 -3.50
CA GLY A 20 -29.89 -36.66 -2.40
C GLY A 20 -29.83 -37.42 -1.07
N GLU A 21 -29.47 -38.71 -1.07
CA GLU A 21 -29.41 -39.54 0.16
C GLU A 21 -27.98 -39.95 0.55
N ASN A 22 -26.99 -39.13 0.17
CA ASN A 22 -25.55 -39.39 0.41
C ASN A 22 -24.95 -38.47 1.50
N GLU A 23 -25.75 -37.60 2.12
CA GLU A 23 -25.23 -36.56 3.01
C GLU A 23 -25.17 -36.98 4.50
N ASP A 24 -25.74 -38.12 4.88
CA ASP A 24 -25.93 -38.50 6.30
C ASP A 24 -25.05 -39.68 6.81
N ASP A 25 -24.04 -40.16 6.05
CA ASP A 25 -23.24 -41.36 6.43
C ASP A 25 -21.71 -41.17 6.36
N ASP A 26 -21.21 -39.92 6.25
CA ASP A 26 -19.76 -39.58 6.26
C ASP A 26 -19.28 -39.01 7.61
N GLU A 27 -20.01 -39.26 8.71
CA GLU A 27 -19.50 -39.03 10.08
C GLU A 27 -18.80 -40.28 10.62
N GLU A 28 -17.63 -40.60 10.06
CA GLU A 28 -16.68 -41.49 10.75
C GLU A 28 -15.97 -40.75 11.90
N PRO A 29 -15.71 -41.43 13.04
CA PRO A 29 -15.08 -40.81 14.19
C PRO A 29 -13.65 -40.36 13.83
N GLN A 30 -13.42 -39.05 13.86
CA GLN A 30 -12.10 -38.44 13.75
C GLN A 30 -11.24 -38.90 14.94
N ILE A 31 -10.42 -39.93 14.72
CA ILE A 31 -9.35 -40.31 15.62
C ILE A 31 -8.27 -39.24 15.44
N GLU A 32 -8.10 -38.35 16.43
CA GLU A 32 -6.95 -37.46 16.56
C GLU A 32 -5.67 -38.33 16.59
N SER A 33 -5.12 -38.55 15.40
CA SER A 33 -3.79 -39.05 15.18
C SER A 33 -2.96 -37.82 14.83
N ASP A 34 -2.11 -37.44 15.77
CA ASP A 34 -1.13 -36.36 15.68
C ASP A 34 0.01 -36.79 14.71
N GLU A 35 -0.37 -37.11 13.47
CA GLU A 35 0.53 -37.37 12.36
C GLU A 35 0.58 -36.10 11.52
N GLU A 36 1.56 -35.25 11.82
CA GLU A 36 1.90 -34.07 11.03
C GLU A 36 2.12 -34.48 9.56
N GLU A 37 1.09 -34.29 8.75
CA GLU A 37 1.14 -34.29 7.29
C GLU A 37 1.98 -33.09 6.81
N ASN A 38 3.29 -33.20 7.01
CA ASN A 38 4.28 -32.26 6.51
C ASN A 38 4.60 -32.56 5.05
N ASP A 39 3.59 -32.52 4.18
CA ASP A 39 3.78 -32.46 2.73
C ASP A 39 3.73 -30.99 2.28
N GLY A 40 4.90 -30.42 2.03
CA GLY A 40 5.00 -29.30 1.10
C GLY A 40 5.56 -27.97 1.60
N VAL A 41 6.29 -27.89 2.72
CA VAL A 41 7.21 -26.74 2.93
C VAL A 41 8.59 -27.11 2.36
N PRO A 42 8.98 -26.64 1.16
CA PRO A 42 10.24 -27.04 0.56
C PRO A 42 11.39 -26.59 1.46
N TYR A 43 12.31 -27.51 1.74
CA TYR A 43 13.51 -27.25 2.54
C TYR A 43 14.22 -25.99 2.02
N ASN A 44 14.19 -24.92 2.82
CA ASN A 44 14.77 -23.61 2.50
C ASN A 44 16.00 -23.33 3.40
N PRO A 45 17.10 -24.07 3.20
CA PRO A 45 18.27 -24.02 4.09
C PRO A 45 18.97 -22.65 4.11
N LYS A 46 18.63 -21.75 3.17
CA LYS A 46 19.16 -20.39 3.08
C LYS A 46 18.15 -19.30 3.45
N ASN A 47 16.94 -19.66 3.92
CA ASN A 47 15.85 -18.73 4.24
C ASN A 47 15.62 -17.68 3.15
N LEU A 48 15.68 -18.08 1.87
CA LEU A 48 15.36 -17.21 0.75
C LEU A 48 13.85 -16.92 0.73
N PRO A 49 13.41 -15.70 0.37
CA PRO A 49 12.00 -15.40 0.23
C PRO A 49 11.36 -16.34 -0.80
N LEU A 50 10.20 -16.89 -0.44
CA LEU A 50 9.43 -17.81 -1.27
C LEU A 50 8.82 -17.04 -2.45
N GLY A 51 8.81 -17.69 -3.61
CA GLY A 51 8.11 -17.16 -4.78
C GLY A 51 6.60 -17.23 -4.63
N TRP A 52 5.88 -16.76 -5.65
CA TRP A 52 4.42 -16.90 -5.75
C TRP A 52 3.96 -18.36 -5.89
N ASP A 53 4.88 -19.28 -6.22
CA ASP A 53 4.69 -20.73 -6.33
C ASP A 53 5.00 -21.48 -5.01
N GLY A 54 5.24 -20.76 -3.89
CA GLY A 54 5.59 -21.37 -2.60
C GLY A 54 6.98 -22.02 -2.54
N LYS A 55 7.69 -22.12 -3.67
CA LYS A 55 9.05 -22.66 -3.78
C LYS A 55 10.13 -21.59 -3.56
N PRO A 56 11.30 -21.94 -3.00
CA PRO A 56 12.41 -21.02 -2.84
C PRO A 56 12.89 -20.52 -4.21
N ILE A 57 12.98 -19.19 -4.34
CA ILE A 57 13.41 -18.53 -5.59
C ILE A 57 14.88 -18.92 -5.88
N PRO A 58 15.25 -19.20 -7.15
CA PRO A 58 16.65 -19.42 -7.50
C PRO A 58 17.57 -18.28 -7.03
N TYR A 59 18.75 -18.62 -6.50
CA TYR A 59 19.65 -17.64 -5.88
C TYR A 59 20.14 -16.54 -6.84
N TRP A 60 20.32 -16.86 -8.13
CA TRP A 60 20.67 -15.88 -9.15
C TRP A 60 19.55 -14.87 -9.39
N LEU A 61 18.29 -15.31 -9.33
CA LEU A 61 17.11 -14.47 -9.51
C LEU A 61 16.90 -13.55 -8.29
N TYR A 62 17.18 -14.07 -7.09
CA TYR A 62 17.23 -13.30 -5.85
C TYR A 62 18.26 -12.15 -5.92
N LYS A 63 19.47 -12.43 -6.41
CA LYS A 63 20.50 -11.41 -6.64
C LYS A 63 20.15 -10.45 -7.77
N LEU A 64 19.64 -10.96 -8.90
CA LEU A 64 19.30 -10.15 -10.07
C LEU A 64 18.25 -9.09 -9.74
N HIS A 65 17.22 -9.45 -8.97
CA HIS A 65 16.17 -8.52 -8.57
C HIS A 65 16.50 -7.72 -7.30
N GLY A 66 17.69 -7.89 -6.74
CA GLY A 66 18.14 -7.13 -5.57
C GLY A 66 17.35 -7.41 -4.29
N LEU A 67 16.72 -8.58 -4.14
CA LEU A 67 15.95 -8.95 -2.94
C LEU A 67 16.85 -9.12 -1.69
N ASN A 68 18.17 -9.13 -1.88
CA ASN A 68 19.19 -9.10 -0.83
C ASN A 68 19.41 -7.71 -0.22
N ILE A 69 18.85 -6.67 -0.83
CA ILE A 69 18.98 -5.29 -0.34
C ILE A 69 17.71 -4.95 0.44
N SER A 70 17.89 -4.59 1.70
CA SER A 70 16.82 -4.13 2.58
C SER A 70 16.76 -2.61 2.61
N TYR A 71 15.56 -2.05 2.44
CA TYR A 71 15.28 -0.62 2.57
C TYR A 71 14.34 -0.40 3.74
N SER A 72 14.61 0.57 4.59
CA SER A 72 13.71 0.96 5.68
C SER A 72 12.94 2.23 5.35
N CYS A 73 11.68 2.31 5.82
CA CYS A 73 10.86 3.51 5.71
C CYS A 73 10.40 3.98 7.09
N GLU A 74 10.82 5.16 7.52
CA GLU A 74 10.53 5.74 8.83
C GLU A 74 9.05 6.12 8.95
N ILE A 75 8.48 6.71 7.90
CA ILE A 75 7.04 7.09 7.82
C ILE A 75 6.12 5.86 8.03
N CYS A 76 6.57 4.67 7.63
CA CYS A 76 5.84 3.41 7.84
C CYS A 76 6.06 2.77 9.22
N GLY A 77 6.78 3.42 10.13
CA GLY A 77 7.20 2.87 11.42
C GLY A 77 8.40 1.94 11.30
N ASN A 78 9.45 2.39 10.59
CA ASN A 78 10.70 1.65 10.34
C ASN A 78 10.51 0.26 9.74
N GLN A 79 9.49 0.09 8.88
CA GLN A 79 9.31 -1.16 8.16
C GLN A 79 10.40 -1.39 7.15
N VAL A 80 10.82 -2.66 7.06
CA VAL A 80 11.87 -3.10 6.15
C VAL A 80 11.26 -3.78 4.94
N TYR A 81 11.54 -3.23 3.77
CA TYR A 81 11.15 -3.76 2.47
C TYR A 81 12.34 -4.43 1.80
N LYS A 82 12.15 -5.65 1.29
CA LYS A 82 13.19 -6.40 0.58
C LYS A 82 13.13 -6.12 -0.92
N GLY A 83 14.18 -5.50 -1.42
CA GLY A 83 14.39 -5.20 -2.82
C GLY A 83 13.73 -3.92 -3.33
N PRO A 84 14.25 -3.35 -4.43
CA PRO A 84 13.80 -2.05 -4.94
C PRO A 84 12.34 -2.04 -5.40
N LYS A 85 11.85 -3.15 -5.97
CA LYS A 85 10.48 -3.23 -6.52
C LYS A 85 9.42 -3.18 -5.42
N ALA A 86 9.62 -3.93 -4.33
CA ALA A 86 8.73 -3.89 -3.17
C ALA A 86 8.76 -2.51 -2.50
N PHE A 87 9.96 -1.93 -2.39
CA PHE A 87 10.13 -0.59 -1.88
C PHE A 87 9.52 0.48 -2.80
N GLN A 88 9.54 0.38 -4.12
CA GLN A 88 8.83 1.37 -4.94
C GLN A 88 7.30 1.25 -4.81
N LYS A 89 6.80 0.01 -4.69
CA LYS A 89 5.37 -0.24 -4.52
C LYS A 89 4.82 0.32 -3.20
N HIS A 90 5.61 0.31 -2.12
CA HIS A 90 5.13 0.69 -0.80
C HIS A 90 4.62 2.12 -0.69
N PHE A 91 5.12 3.05 -1.51
CA PHE A 91 4.66 4.45 -1.51
C PHE A 91 3.17 4.59 -1.83
N ASN A 92 2.61 3.66 -2.61
CA ASN A 92 1.19 3.63 -2.96
C ASN A 92 0.37 2.69 -2.06
N GLU A 93 1.00 2.01 -1.10
CA GLU A 93 0.29 1.14 -0.18
C GLU A 93 -0.46 1.95 0.88
N TRP A 94 -1.52 1.35 1.42
CA TRP A 94 -2.34 1.98 2.45
C TRP A 94 -1.51 2.41 3.66
N ARG A 95 -0.53 1.58 4.06
CA ARG A 95 0.30 1.84 5.24
C ARG A 95 1.12 3.13 5.12
N HIS A 96 1.75 3.37 3.97
CA HIS A 96 2.50 4.61 3.72
C HIS A 96 1.56 5.80 3.58
N SER A 97 0.46 5.64 2.84
CA SER A 97 -0.57 6.67 2.70
C SER A 97 -1.17 7.10 4.05
N HIS A 98 -1.37 6.14 4.95
CA HIS A 98 -1.84 6.39 6.31
C HIS A 98 -0.79 7.14 7.13
N GLY A 99 0.48 6.73 7.07
CA GLY A 99 1.58 7.45 7.72
C GLY A 99 1.66 8.91 7.27
N MET A 100 1.58 9.16 5.96
CA MET A 100 1.54 10.51 5.39
C MET A 100 0.33 11.32 5.89
N ARG A 101 -0.84 10.68 5.98
CA ARG A 101 -2.06 11.30 6.51
C ARG A 101 -1.93 11.68 7.99
N CYS A 102 -1.27 10.86 8.81
CA CYS A 102 -0.99 11.18 10.21
C CYS A 102 -0.07 12.40 10.37
N LEU A 103 0.82 12.63 9.40
CA LEU A 103 1.67 13.84 9.34
C LEU A 103 0.94 15.07 8.77
N GLY A 104 -0.29 14.91 8.27
CA GLY A 104 -1.04 15.99 7.62
C GLY A 104 -0.54 16.33 6.21
N ILE A 105 0.24 15.44 5.59
CA ILE A 105 0.80 15.63 4.25
C ILE A 105 -0.01 14.81 3.24
N PRO A 106 -0.45 15.39 2.11
CA PRO A 106 -1.14 14.63 1.07
C PRO A 106 -0.16 13.69 0.35
N ASN A 107 -0.51 12.39 0.23
CA ASN A 107 0.28 11.41 -0.51
C ASN A 107 0.18 11.67 -2.02
N THR A 108 1.09 12.48 -2.55
CA THR A 108 1.20 12.86 -3.96
C THR A 108 2.54 12.41 -4.52
N ALA A 109 2.68 12.38 -5.85
CA ALA A 109 3.92 11.98 -6.51
C ALA A 109 5.15 12.83 -6.12
N HIS A 110 4.95 14.04 -5.59
CA HIS A 110 6.04 14.88 -5.06
C HIS A 110 6.80 14.24 -3.90
N PHE A 111 6.14 13.34 -3.15
CA PHE A 111 6.72 12.65 -1.99
C PHE A 111 7.25 11.24 -2.32
N ALA A 112 7.31 10.89 -3.61
CA ALA A 112 7.92 9.63 -4.02
C ALA A 112 9.39 9.58 -3.56
N ASN A 113 9.83 8.42 -3.06
CA ASN A 113 11.17 8.17 -2.54
C ASN A 113 11.51 8.83 -1.19
N ILE A 114 10.57 9.50 -0.53
CA ILE A 114 10.81 10.10 0.78
C ILE A 114 10.47 9.10 1.88
N THR A 115 11.47 8.73 2.68
CA THR A 115 11.31 7.79 3.79
C THR A 115 11.38 8.42 5.16
N GLN A 116 12.13 9.52 5.29
CA GLN A 116 12.35 10.20 6.56
C GLN A 116 11.21 11.18 6.85
N ILE A 117 10.78 11.23 8.11
CA ILE A 117 9.68 12.11 8.52
C ILE A 117 10.09 13.58 8.40
N LYS A 118 11.33 13.89 8.80
CA LYS A 118 11.88 15.25 8.74
C LYS A 118 11.88 15.79 7.30
N ASP A 119 12.41 15.02 6.36
CA ASP A 119 12.52 15.42 4.96
C ASP A 119 11.14 15.65 4.33
N ALA A 120 10.14 14.83 4.70
CA ALA A 120 8.76 15.00 4.24
C ALA A 120 8.15 16.32 4.74
N LEU A 121 8.37 16.66 6.00
CA LEU A 121 7.89 17.92 6.59
C LEU A 121 8.57 19.13 5.96
N ASP A 122 9.88 19.09 5.77
CA ASP A 122 10.65 20.19 5.17
C ASP A 122 10.20 20.44 3.73
N LEU A 123 10.00 19.38 2.94
CA LEU A 123 9.48 19.49 1.59
C LEU A 123 8.06 20.04 1.57
N TRP A 124 7.19 19.56 2.47
CA TRP A 124 5.80 20.03 2.55
C TRP A 124 5.72 21.51 2.90
N ASN A 125 6.50 21.97 3.87
CA ASN A 125 6.57 23.38 4.25
C ASN A 125 7.03 24.26 3.08
N LYS A 126 8.02 23.79 2.32
CA LYS A 126 8.49 24.50 1.11
C LYS A 126 7.41 24.60 0.04
N ILE A 127 6.77 23.48 -0.30
CA ILE A 127 5.68 23.43 -1.28
C ILE A 127 4.52 24.33 -0.85
N LYS A 128 4.15 24.29 0.43
CA LYS A 128 3.07 25.12 0.98
C LYS A 128 3.40 26.61 0.85
N GLY A 129 4.61 27.02 1.20
CA GLY A 129 5.06 28.41 1.07
C GLY A 129 5.10 28.88 -0.39
N ASP A 130 5.57 28.04 -1.31
CA ASP A 130 5.58 28.37 -2.74
C ASP A 130 4.15 28.49 -3.30
N LYS A 131 3.24 27.60 -2.88
CA LYS A 131 1.83 27.65 -3.27
C LYS A 131 1.11 28.90 -2.73
N GLU A 132 1.41 29.30 -1.49
CA GLU A 132 0.88 30.54 -0.90
C GLU A 132 1.38 31.77 -1.65
N ARG A 133 2.65 31.80 -2.08
CA ARG A 133 3.22 32.88 -2.89
C ARG A 133 2.65 32.95 -4.30
N GLN A 134 2.34 31.81 -4.91
CA GLN A 134 1.74 31.75 -6.24
C GLN A 134 0.23 32.03 -6.24
N ARG A 135 -0.41 32.04 -5.06
CA ARG A 135 -1.83 32.30 -4.95
C ARG A 135 -2.09 33.78 -5.20
N TRP A 136 -2.65 34.09 -6.37
CA TRP A 136 -3.08 35.43 -6.73
C TRP A 136 -4.00 36.01 -5.64
N ASN A 137 -3.62 37.18 -5.16
CA ASN A 137 -4.34 37.94 -4.16
C ASN A 137 -4.87 39.24 -4.79
N PRO A 138 -6.19 39.38 -5.02
CA PRO A 138 -6.76 40.58 -5.64
C PRO A 138 -6.35 41.88 -4.94
N ASP A 139 -6.20 41.88 -3.61
CA ASP A 139 -5.86 43.09 -2.87
C ASP A 139 -4.43 43.60 -3.18
N ASN A 140 -3.52 42.70 -3.56
CA ASN A 140 -2.11 42.99 -3.78
C ASN A 140 -1.70 42.94 -5.26
N ASP A 141 -2.32 42.06 -6.04
CA ASP A 141 -1.93 41.73 -7.41
C ASP A 141 -2.89 42.32 -8.46
N GLU A 142 -4.04 42.87 -8.06
CA GLU A 142 -4.95 43.60 -8.96
C GLU A 142 -4.56 45.08 -9.01
N GLU A 143 -4.22 45.56 -10.21
CA GLU A 143 -3.76 46.92 -10.45
C GLU A 143 -4.89 47.76 -11.06
N PHE A 144 -5.08 48.96 -10.52
CA PHE A 144 -6.03 49.98 -10.99
C PHE A 144 -5.27 51.22 -11.42
N GLU A 145 -5.75 51.87 -12.47
CA GLU A 145 -5.24 53.16 -12.94
C GLU A 145 -6.08 54.27 -12.30
N ASP A 146 -5.41 55.28 -11.73
CA ASP A 146 -6.08 56.47 -11.23
C ASP A 146 -6.43 57.48 -12.35
N SER A 147 -7.16 58.53 -12.00
CA SER A 147 -7.55 59.62 -12.90
C SER A 147 -6.35 60.42 -13.45
N ALA A 148 -5.15 60.25 -12.88
CA ALA A 148 -3.89 60.86 -13.31
C ALA A 148 -2.98 59.88 -14.09
N GLY A 149 -3.41 58.63 -14.31
CA GLY A 149 -2.65 57.60 -15.03
C GLY A 149 -1.62 56.84 -14.19
N ASN A 150 -1.63 56.96 -12.85
CA ASN A 150 -0.75 56.18 -11.98
C ASN A 150 -1.38 54.80 -11.70
N VAL A 151 -0.53 53.78 -11.71
CA VAL A 151 -0.94 52.41 -11.40
C VAL A 151 -0.77 52.15 -9.90
N VAL A 152 -1.86 51.77 -9.24
CA VAL A 152 -1.92 51.47 -7.81
C VAL A 152 -2.62 50.14 -7.57
N THR A 153 -2.28 49.44 -6.48
CA THR A 153 -3.00 48.21 -6.12
C THR A 153 -4.44 48.52 -5.73
N ARG A 154 -5.34 47.55 -5.94
CA ARG A 154 -6.77 47.68 -5.60
C ARG A 154 -7.00 48.23 -4.20
N LYS A 155 -6.29 47.68 -3.21
CA LYS A 155 -6.44 48.12 -1.82
C LYS A 155 -6.11 49.60 -1.65
N MET A 156 -5.00 50.04 -2.26
CA MET A 156 -4.59 51.44 -2.23
C MET A 156 -5.60 52.33 -2.95
N TYR A 157 -6.13 51.89 -4.09
CA TYR A 157 -7.16 52.59 -4.83
C TYR A 157 -8.46 52.74 -4.01
N GLU A 158 -8.94 51.67 -3.39
CA GLU A 158 -10.14 51.71 -2.54
C GLU A 158 -9.94 52.61 -1.31
N ASP A 159 -8.76 52.57 -0.69
CA ASP A 159 -8.44 53.42 0.47
C ASP A 159 -8.33 54.90 0.08
N LEU A 160 -7.67 55.23 -1.02
CA LEU A 160 -7.59 56.59 -1.58
C LEU A 160 -8.99 57.10 -1.96
N LYS A 161 -9.83 56.24 -2.54
CA LYS A 161 -11.21 56.60 -2.93
C LYS A 161 -12.08 56.88 -1.71
N ARG A 162 -11.94 56.10 -0.63
CA ARG A 162 -12.64 56.36 0.65
C ARG A 162 -12.19 57.66 1.31
N GLN A 163 -10.93 58.04 1.12
CA GLN A 163 -10.38 59.30 1.63
C GLN A 163 -10.71 60.51 0.73
N GLY A 164 -11.29 60.29 -0.46
CA GLY A 164 -11.62 61.33 -1.43
C GLY A 164 -10.40 61.90 -2.16
N LEU A 165 -9.33 61.10 -2.31
CA LEU A 165 -8.04 61.47 -2.89
C LEU A 165 -7.85 61.00 -4.34
N LEU A 166 -8.93 60.58 -5.04
CA LEU A 166 -8.93 60.04 -6.40
C LEU A 166 -9.96 60.74 -7.30
#